data_AF-A0A3S8ZS86-F1
#
_entry.id   AF-A0A3S8ZS86-F1
#
_cell.length_a   1.000
_cell.length_b   1.000
_cell.length_c   1.000
_cell.angle_alpha   90.00
_cell.angle_beta   90.00
_cell.angle_gamma   90.00
#
_symmetry.space_group_name_H-M   'P 1'
#
loop_
_entity.id
_entity.type
_entity.pdbx_description
1 polymer ?
#
loop_
_entity_poly.entity_id
_entity_poly.type
_entity_poly.pdbx_seq_one_letter_code
_entity_poly.pdbx_strand_id
1 'polypeptide(L)'
;MIKNASELLESFVAAERTKASKFDMPHMPTLGTAYEAIAKAGIESEFVLPPNLDLRVVSGFIVGIPNQIDGMLVKGEGQRYGLTEQFFYPIEQVLCVLEIKKTLKKKDLIDGIGHLAAVQKHFIESFISRFDKETFDLTLASESYEKITGRTGPCSAAALDALPDEDRLLYVTLARQIYAPVTVLLGFDGYATEEGLREAMLDIIESNCGADSVASPELLPSLITSGEFSLVKCTGCPYLAFRERGKWLLLVSARQNSARTLLEFLWSKISVFCKVRMPFGTDMDYENLKELLFARGASKEGQNGFIFESFSYSEKQLKRSPVLAWEPIKLSVAAVDLASSLVFRGGFLELEQSMVDYIEKKYCVKFEDIVRELIDTCAVSIQANILQKIANQLLIATLDDGTGYIDLDGPRLKAWCDGKGLNPSYMNAINMSL
;
A
#
# COMPACT_ATOMS: atom_id res chain seq x y z
N MET A 1 -3.06 0.36 17.91
CA MET A 1 -4.53 0.28 18.07
C MET A 1 -5.15 -0.57 16.98
N ILE A 2 -4.56 -0.59 15.77
CA ILE A 2 -5.04 -1.41 14.65
C ILE A 2 -5.10 -2.91 14.93
N LYS A 3 -4.17 -3.48 15.72
CA LYS A 3 -4.24 -4.89 16.14
C LYS A 3 -5.53 -5.20 16.89
N ASN A 4 -5.88 -4.33 17.84
CA ASN A 4 -7.12 -4.47 18.59
C ASN A 4 -8.34 -4.26 17.68
N ALA A 5 -8.27 -3.34 16.68
CA ALA A 5 -9.33 -3.21 15.65
C ALA A 5 -9.55 -4.52 14.93
N SER A 6 -8.46 -5.10 14.43
CA SER A 6 -8.50 -6.28 13.58
C SER A 6 -9.01 -7.48 14.36
N GLU A 7 -8.54 -7.67 15.60
CA GLU A 7 -9.02 -8.74 16.46
C GLU A 7 -10.51 -8.61 16.78
N LEU A 8 -10.99 -7.39 17.03
CA LEU A 8 -12.42 -7.12 17.24
C LEU A 8 -13.24 -7.35 15.97
N LEU A 9 -12.76 -6.90 14.81
CA LEU A 9 -13.41 -7.09 13.52
C LEU A 9 -13.48 -8.58 13.16
N GLU A 10 -12.40 -9.33 13.35
CA GLU A 10 -12.37 -10.79 13.14
C GLU A 10 -13.34 -11.50 14.08
N SER A 11 -13.36 -11.12 15.35
CA SER A 11 -14.27 -11.70 16.35
C SER A 11 -15.73 -11.42 16.00
N PHE A 12 -16.04 -10.19 15.58
CA PHE A 12 -17.38 -9.81 15.11
C PHE A 12 -17.79 -10.62 13.90
N VAL A 13 -16.93 -10.67 12.88
CA VAL A 13 -17.16 -11.41 11.63
C VAL A 13 -17.36 -12.90 11.91
N ALA A 14 -16.53 -13.50 12.78
CA ALA A 14 -16.64 -14.91 13.14
C ALA A 14 -17.95 -15.23 13.89
N ALA A 15 -18.36 -14.36 14.81
CA ALA A 15 -19.61 -14.49 15.54
C ALA A 15 -20.83 -14.42 14.61
N GLU A 16 -20.86 -13.41 13.72
CA GLU A 16 -21.96 -13.24 12.77
C GLU A 16 -22.00 -14.36 11.72
N ARG A 17 -20.83 -14.81 11.25
CA ARG A 17 -20.74 -15.98 10.36
C ARG A 17 -21.31 -17.25 11.01
N THR A 18 -21.03 -17.46 12.29
CA THR A 18 -21.56 -18.61 13.06
C THR A 18 -23.07 -18.53 13.28
N LYS A 19 -23.63 -17.32 13.41
CA LYS A 19 -25.08 -17.12 13.45
C LYS A 19 -25.68 -17.44 12.08
N ALA A 20 -25.13 -16.89 11.01
CA ALA A 20 -25.61 -17.09 9.65
C ALA A 20 -25.60 -18.56 9.19
N SER A 21 -24.63 -19.37 9.64
CA SER A 21 -24.55 -20.80 9.28
C SER A 21 -25.60 -21.68 9.95
N LYS A 22 -26.25 -21.22 11.03
CA LYS A 22 -27.27 -21.98 11.78
C LYS A 22 -28.67 -21.91 11.17
N PHE A 23 -28.88 -21.01 10.22
CA PHE A 23 -30.17 -20.82 9.57
C PHE A 23 -30.18 -21.54 8.22
N ASP A 24 -30.94 -22.65 8.15
CA ASP A 24 -31.30 -23.28 6.87
C ASP A 24 -32.58 -22.60 6.37
N MET A 25 -32.42 -21.50 5.65
CA MET A 25 -33.53 -20.60 5.31
C MET A 25 -34.03 -20.83 3.87
N PRO A 26 -35.29 -21.29 3.69
CA PRO A 26 -35.83 -21.64 2.38
C PRO A 26 -36.26 -20.43 1.51
N HIS A 27 -36.46 -19.22 2.06
CA HIS A 27 -36.89 -18.04 1.28
C HIS A 27 -36.30 -16.69 1.78
N MET A 28 -35.24 -16.19 1.10
CA MET A 28 -34.63 -14.83 1.03
C MET A 28 -34.16 -14.14 2.35
N PRO A 29 -32.96 -13.50 2.43
CA PRO A 29 -32.00 -13.10 1.39
C PRO A 29 -31.08 -14.24 0.96
N THR A 30 -30.38 -14.08 -0.17
CA THR A 30 -29.31 -15.02 -0.54
C THR A 30 -28.21 -14.97 0.52
N LEU A 31 -27.51 -16.09 0.75
CA LEU A 31 -26.34 -16.14 1.64
C LEU A 31 -25.37 -14.99 1.34
N GLY A 32 -25.18 -14.60 0.07
CA GLY A 32 -24.36 -13.44 -0.33
C GLY A 32 -24.76 -12.16 0.39
N THR A 33 -26.05 -11.80 0.35
CA THR A 33 -26.60 -10.61 1.02
C THR A 33 -26.37 -10.60 2.53
N ALA A 34 -26.38 -11.77 3.18
CA ALA A 34 -26.04 -11.86 4.60
C ALA A 34 -24.56 -11.53 4.85
N TYR A 35 -23.64 -12.07 4.04
CA TYR A 35 -22.21 -11.74 4.14
C TYR A 35 -21.92 -10.26 3.82
N GLU A 36 -22.67 -9.67 2.90
CA GLU A 36 -22.61 -8.23 2.63
C GLU A 36 -22.99 -7.41 3.87
N ALA A 37 -24.11 -7.75 4.52
CA ALA A 37 -24.53 -7.06 5.74
C ALA A 37 -23.51 -7.20 6.88
N ILE A 38 -22.91 -8.38 7.03
CA ILE A 38 -21.85 -8.64 8.03
C ILE A 38 -20.63 -7.77 7.76
N ALA A 39 -20.15 -7.73 6.51
CA ALA A 39 -18.97 -6.95 6.16
C ALA A 39 -19.18 -5.45 6.44
N LYS A 40 -20.35 -4.92 6.05
CA LYS A 40 -20.69 -3.51 6.28
C LYS A 40 -20.78 -3.17 7.75
N ALA A 41 -21.55 -3.95 8.52
CA ALA A 41 -21.71 -3.72 9.95
C ALA A 41 -20.39 -3.80 10.72
N GLY A 42 -19.48 -4.70 10.31
CA GLY A 42 -18.14 -4.78 10.87
C GLY A 42 -17.33 -3.50 10.63
N ILE A 43 -17.38 -2.97 9.40
CA ILE A 43 -16.69 -1.72 9.04
C ILE A 43 -17.33 -0.52 9.73
N GLU A 44 -18.66 -0.45 9.87
CA GLU A 44 -19.35 0.67 10.52
C GLU A 44 -19.11 0.79 12.02
N SER A 45 -18.49 -0.21 12.65
CA SER A 45 -18.19 -0.15 14.08
C SER A 45 -17.34 1.08 14.43
N GLU A 46 -17.60 1.67 15.60
CA GLU A 46 -16.95 2.92 16.07
C GLU A 46 -15.42 2.81 16.14
N PHE A 47 -14.89 1.59 16.27
CA PHE A 47 -13.45 1.35 16.28
C PHE A 47 -12.84 1.49 14.88
N VAL A 48 -13.58 1.13 13.83
CA VAL A 48 -13.08 1.08 12.46
C VAL A 48 -13.25 2.41 11.75
N LEU A 49 -14.44 3.03 11.83
CA LEU A 49 -14.70 4.35 11.24
C LEU A 49 -14.70 5.44 12.31
N PRO A 50 -13.83 6.45 12.21
CA PRO A 50 -13.82 7.55 13.16
C PRO A 50 -15.13 8.36 13.11
N PRO A 51 -15.68 8.75 14.27
CA PRO A 51 -16.84 9.62 14.31
C PRO A 51 -16.51 10.99 13.73
N ASN A 52 -17.51 11.66 13.14
CA ASN A 52 -17.42 13.02 12.60
C ASN A 52 -16.64 13.20 11.29
N LEU A 53 -16.32 12.13 10.56
CA LEU A 53 -15.72 12.23 9.22
C LEU A 53 -16.74 12.18 8.07
N ASP A 54 -18.03 12.09 8.41
CA ASP A 54 -19.13 11.89 7.45
C ASP A 54 -18.88 10.70 6.52
N LEU A 55 -18.31 9.63 7.10
CA LEU A 55 -18.03 8.37 6.43
C LEU A 55 -19.17 7.40 6.65
N ARG A 56 -19.51 6.66 5.59
CA ARG A 56 -20.67 5.76 5.57
C ARG A 56 -20.35 4.53 4.76
N VAL A 57 -20.92 3.39 5.16
CA VAL A 57 -20.86 2.18 4.37
C VAL A 57 -22.22 1.96 3.71
N VAL A 58 -22.26 1.93 2.38
CA VAL A 58 -23.50 1.94 1.62
C VAL A 58 -23.49 0.87 0.53
N SER A 59 -24.67 0.48 0.07
CA SER A 59 -24.85 -0.19 -1.23
C SER A 59 -25.38 0.79 -2.24
N GLY A 60 -25.03 0.59 -3.50
CA GLY A 60 -25.59 1.40 -4.56
C GLY A 60 -24.74 1.38 -5.81
N PHE A 61 -24.65 2.53 -6.45
CA PHE A 61 -24.03 2.69 -7.75
C PHE A 61 -23.04 3.83 -7.71
N ILE A 62 -22.02 3.72 -8.55
CA ILE A 62 -21.16 4.85 -8.88
C ILE A 62 -21.73 5.50 -10.14
N VAL A 63 -21.88 6.82 -10.15
CA VAL A 63 -22.38 7.57 -11.31
C VAL A 63 -21.51 7.23 -12.53
N GLY A 64 -22.14 6.78 -13.63
CA GLY A 64 -21.44 6.35 -14.84
C GLY A 64 -21.10 4.86 -14.89
N ILE A 65 -21.30 4.12 -13.79
CA ILE A 65 -21.14 2.67 -13.73
C ILE A 65 -22.53 2.02 -13.58
N PRO A 66 -22.97 1.18 -14.52
CA PRO A 66 -24.33 0.62 -14.50
C PRO A 66 -24.52 -0.50 -13.47
N ASN A 67 -23.43 -1.13 -13.03
CA ASN A 67 -23.47 -2.26 -12.12
C ASN A 67 -23.62 -1.78 -10.68
N GLN A 68 -24.48 -2.47 -9.93
CA GLN A 68 -24.57 -2.28 -8.49
C GLN A 68 -23.29 -2.77 -7.82
N ILE A 69 -22.87 -2.06 -6.78
CA ILE A 69 -21.74 -2.40 -5.93
C ILE A 69 -22.25 -2.91 -4.58
N ASP A 70 -21.70 -4.05 -4.16
CA ASP A 70 -22.11 -4.74 -2.93
C ASP A 70 -21.91 -3.84 -1.71
N GLY A 71 -20.75 -3.21 -1.56
CA GLY A 71 -20.47 -2.24 -0.51
C GLY A 71 -19.49 -1.15 -0.94
N MET A 72 -19.72 0.07 -0.48
CA MET A 72 -18.84 1.21 -0.70
C MET A 72 -18.60 1.93 0.63
N LEU A 73 -17.35 2.27 0.93
CA LEU A 73 -17.03 3.30 1.90
C LEU A 73 -17.01 4.63 1.17
N VAL A 74 -17.88 5.55 1.57
CA VAL A 74 -18.05 6.86 0.93
C VAL A 74 -17.93 7.98 1.94
N LYS A 75 -17.63 9.18 1.45
CA LYS A 75 -17.68 10.42 2.22
C LYS A 75 -18.79 11.32 1.70
N GLY A 76 -19.66 11.77 2.59
CA GLY A 76 -20.77 12.67 2.24
C GLY A 76 -22.09 11.96 1.94
N GLU A 77 -23.07 12.78 1.55
CA GLU A 77 -24.38 12.33 1.08
C GLU A 77 -24.34 11.89 -0.39
N GLY A 78 -25.04 10.79 -0.69
CA GLY A 78 -25.30 10.35 -2.06
C GLY A 78 -26.70 10.73 -2.52
N GLN A 79 -26.97 10.54 -3.81
CA GLN A 79 -28.31 10.73 -4.37
C GLN A 79 -29.10 9.42 -4.28
N ARG A 80 -30.17 9.40 -3.47
CA ARG A 80 -31.03 8.22 -3.32
C ARG A 80 -31.62 7.77 -4.66
N TYR A 81 -31.60 6.47 -4.94
CA TYR A 81 -32.20 5.87 -6.13
C TYR A 81 -33.68 5.59 -5.90
N GLY A 82 -34.53 6.51 -6.37
CA GLY A 82 -35.98 6.39 -6.23
C GLY A 82 -36.40 6.23 -4.77
N LEU A 83 -37.24 5.22 -4.50
CA LEU A 83 -37.70 4.87 -3.15
C LEU A 83 -36.87 3.75 -2.48
N THR A 84 -35.76 3.31 -3.10
CA THR A 84 -34.92 2.22 -2.57
C THR A 84 -33.97 2.73 -1.48
N GLU A 85 -33.30 1.82 -0.77
CA GLU A 85 -32.19 2.15 0.15
C GLU A 85 -30.83 2.21 -0.57
N GLN A 86 -30.83 2.29 -1.91
CA GLN A 86 -29.63 2.40 -2.74
C GLN A 86 -29.39 3.86 -3.12
N PHE A 87 -28.12 4.20 -3.38
CA PHE A 87 -27.67 5.56 -3.64
C PHE A 87 -26.70 5.60 -4.82
N PHE A 88 -26.68 6.73 -5.52
CA PHE A 88 -25.64 7.08 -6.49
C PHE A 88 -24.60 7.97 -5.82
N TYR A 89 -23.34 7.62 -6.01
CA TYR A 89 -22.20 8.41 -5.58
C TYR A 89 -21.29 8.75 -6.78
N PRO A 90 -20.79 9.99 -6.91
CA PRO A 90 -19.68 10.28 -7.80
C PRO A 90 -18.42 9.53 -7.32
N ILE A 91 -17.57 9.10 -8.26
CA ILE A 91 -16.37 8.31 -7.95
C ILE A 91 -15.41 9.04 -6.99
N GLU A 92 -15.44 10.37 -7.00
CA GLU A 92 -14.70 11.26 -6.10
C GLU A 92 -15.01 11.05 -4.63
N GLN A 93 -16.23 10.64 -4.30
CA GLN A 93 -16.67 10.44 -2.93
C GLN A 93 -16.41 9.01 -2.44
N VAL A 94 -15.93 8.12 -3.31
CA VAL A 94 -15.76 6.70 -3.00
C VAL A 94 -14.33 6.44 -2.53
N LEU A 95 -14.17 6.03 -1.28
CA LEU A 95 -12.88 5.70 -0.70
C LEU A 95 -12.55 4.22 -0.92
N CYS A 96 -13.53 3.34 -0.79
CA CYS A 96 -13.36 1.89 -0.94
C CYS A 96 -14.57 1.28 -1.63
N VAL A 97 -14.34 0.26 -2.45
CA VAL A 97 -15.34 -0.59 -3.07
C VAL A 97 -15.10 -2.03 -2.63
N LEU A 98 -16.16 -2.70 -2.20
CA LEU A 98 -16.18 -4.09 -1.78
C LEU A 98 -17.03 -4.90 -2.77
N GLU A 99 -16.43 -5.93 -3.34
CA GLU A 99 -17.13 -7.03 -4.01
C GLU A 99 -17.08 -8.23 -3.07
N ILE A 100 -18.23 -8.77 -2.68
CA ILE A 100 -18.32 -9.72 -1.57
C ILE A 100 -18.76 -11.09 -2.08
N LYS A 101 -17.98 -12.12 -1.76
CA LYS A 101 -18.26 -13.52 -2.10
C LYS A 101 -18.25 -14.36 -0.85
N LYS A 102 -19.27 -15.21 -0.68
CA LYS A 102 -19.29 -16.23 0.38
C LYS A 102 -18.08 -17.15 0.25
N THR A 103 -17.91 -17.74 -0.93
CA THR A 103 -16.81 -18.68 -1.22
C THR A 103 -16.20 -18.27 -2.54
N LEU A 104 -14.96 -17.81 -2.50
CA LEU A 104 -14.24 -17.33 -3.67
C LEU A 104 -13.67 -18.51 -4.47
N LYS A 105 -14.28 -18.81 -5.62
CA LYS A 105 -13.76 -19.78 -6.59
C LYS A 105 -13.14 -19.04 -7.79
N LYS A 106 -12.44 -19.75 -8.67
CA LYS A 106 -11.77 -19.15 -9.85
C LYS A 106 -12.72 -18.30 -10.72
N LYS A 107 -13.97 -18.73 -10.92
CA LYS A 107 -14.95 -17.93 -11.66
C LYS A 107 -15.27 -16.62 -10.93
N ASP A 108 -15.56 -16.70 -9.63
CA ASP A 108 -15.85 -15.51 -8.81
C ASP A 108 -14.65 -14.56 -8.73
N LEU A 109 -13.42 -15.11 -8.76
CA LEU A 109 -12.18 -14.34 -8.82
C LEU A 109 -12.09 -13.54 -10.13
N ILE A 110 -12.34 -14.18 -11.28
CA ILE A 110 -12.35 -13.52 -12.60
C ILE A 110 -13.43 -12.45 -12.66
N ASP A 111 -14.67 -12.81 -12.31
CA ASP A 111 -15.82 -11.91 -12.39
C ASP A 111 -15.62 -10.70 -11.46
N GLY A 112 -15.16 -10.94 -10.23
CA GLY A 112 -14.89 -9.90 -9.24
C GLY A 112 -13.74 -8.97 -9.65
N ILE A 113 -12.63 -9.50 -10.20
CA ILE A 113 -11.54 -8.68 -10.76
C ILE A 113 -12.07 -7.80 -11.90
N GLY A 114 -12.89 -8.36 -12.80
CA GLY A 114 -13.49 -7.61 -13.91
C GLY A 114 -14.39 -6.46 -13.43
N HIS A 115 -15.24 -6.71 -12.43
CA HIS A 115 -16.10 -5.68 -11.83
C HIS A 115 -15.28 -4.55 -11.20
N LEU A 116 -14.27 -4.89 -10.40
CA LEU A 116 -13.42 -3.90 -9.74
C LEU A 116 -12.53 -3.14 -10.73
N ALA A 117 -12.10 -3.78 -11.82
CA ALA A 117 -11.36 -3.13 -12.89
C ALA A 117 -12.21 -2.07 -13.60
N ALA A 118 -13.52 -2.27 -13.75
CA ALA A 118 -14.41 -1.25 -14.33
C ALA A 118 -14.47 0.02 -13.46
N VAL A 119 -14.48 -0.14 -12.14
CA VAL A 119 -14.39 1.00 -11.19
C VAL A 119 -13.07 1.74 -11.36
N GLN A 120 -11.94 1.02 -11.44
CA GLN A 120 -10.62 1.62 -11.64
C GLN A 120 -10.51 2.36 -12.97
N LYS A 121 -11.02 1.79 -14.07
CA LYS A 121 -11.07 2.46 -15.39
C LYS A 121 -11.83 3.78 -15.31
N HIS A 122 -13.04 3.74 -14.72
CA HIS A 122 -13.86 4.94 -14.56
C HIS A 122 -13.17 6.00 -13.69
N PHE A 123 -12.51 5.59 -12.61
CA PHE A 123 -11.70 6.50 -11.80
C PHE A 123 -10.56 7.13 -12.61
N ILE A 124 -9.80 6.34 -13.38
CA ILE A 124 -8.67 6.84 -14.19
C ILE A 124 -9.16 7.90 -15.19
N GLU A 125 -10.27 7.65 -15.87
CA GLU A 125 -10.90 8.61 -16.79
C GLU A 125 -11.26 9.92 -16.08
N SER A 126 -11.93 9.82 -14.93
CA SER A 126 -12.28 11.00 -14.13
C SER A 126 -11.04 11.76 -13.68
N PHE A 127 -10.04 11.06 -13.13
CA PHE A 127 -8.80 11.64 -12.63
C PHE A 127 -8.05 12.40 -13.73
N ILE A 128 -7.88 11.80 -14.91
CA ILE A 128 -7.22 12.45 -16.06
C ILE A 128 -7.98 13.72 -16.46
N SER A 129 -9.31 13.68 -16.48
CA SER A 129 -10.12 14.84 -16.87
C SER A 129 -10.02 16.04 -15.91
N ARG A 130 -9.57 15.78 -14.68
CA ARG A 130 -9.44 16.74 -13.57
C ARG A 130 -7.99 17.12 -13.30
N PHE A 131 -7.01 16.35 -13.77
CA PHE A 131 -5.59 16.52 -13.43
C PHE A 131 -5.07 17.93 -13.69
N ASP A 132 -5.43 18.53 -14.83
CA ASP A 132 -5.01 19.90 -15.18
C ASP A 132 -5.85 21.00 -14.54
N LYS A 133 -6.97 20.64 -13.89
CA LYS A 133 -7.96 21.58 -13.33
C LYS A 133 -7.90 21.67 -11.80
N GLU A 134 -7.31 20.68 -11.15
CA GLU A 134 -7.27 20.53 -9.71
C GLU A 134 -5.82 20.37 -9.22
N THR A 135 -5.59 20.71 -7.95
CA THR A 135 -4.29 20.49 -7.31
C THR A 135 -4.29 19.13 -6.62
N PHE A 136 -3.41 18.25 -7.06
CA PHE A 136 -3.17 16.95 -6.42
C PHE A 136 -1.88 17.01 -5.61
N ASP A 137 -1.97 16.59 -4.35
CA ASP A 137 -0.80 16.30 -3.53
C ASP A 137 -0.20 14.95 -3.96
N LEU A 138 0.99 14.99 -4.54
CA LEU A 138 1.70 13.80 -5.02
C LEU A 138 2.86 13.40 -4.11
N THR A 139 3.00 13.98 -2.92
CA THR A 139 4.12 13.70 -2.01
C THR A 139 4.23 12.21 -1.69
N LEU A 140 3.12 11.53 -1.40
CA LEU A 140 3.14 10.08 -1.14
C LEU A 140 3.56 9.25 -2.36
N ALA A 141 3.30 9.75 -3.58
CA ALA A 141 3.72 9.08 -4.82
C ALA A 141 5.23 9.16 -4.97
N SER A 142 5.78 10.36 -4.75
CA SER A 142 7.21 10.63 -4.76
C SER A 142 7.92 9.81 -3.69
N GLU A 143 7.41 9.78 -2.45
CA GLU A 143 7.98 8.96 -1.39
C GLU A 143 7.98 7.46 -1.75
N SER A 144 6.89 6.95 -2.32
CA SER A 144 6.79 5.55 -2.72
C SER A 144 7.76 5.21 -3.85
N TYR A 145 7.86 6.09 -4.84
CA TYR A 145 8.83 5.97 -5.94
C TYR A 145 10.27 6.00 -5.43
N GLU A 146 10.59 6.92 -4.51
CA GLU A 146 11.90 7.03 -3.88
C GLU A 146 12.24 5.78 -3.09
N LYS A 147 11.30 5.27 -2.29
CA LYS A 147 11.48 4.03 -1.53
C LYS A 147 11.66 2.81 -2.44
N ILE A 148 11.04 2.75 -3.62
CA ILE A 148 11.24 1.64 -4.58
C ILE A 148 12.58 1.78 -5.31
N THR A 149 12.89 2.97 -5.81
CA THR A 149 13.98 3.16 -6.79
C THR A 149 15.28 3.64 -6.16
N GLY A 150 15.24 4.21 -4.96
CA GLY A 150 16.35 4.95 -4.35
C GLY A 150 16.63 6.29 -5.00
N ARG A 151 15.85 6.71 -6.01
CA ARG A 151 16.03 7.96 -6.73
C ARG A 151 14.98 8.98 -6.35
N THR A 152 15.36 10.26 -6.28
CA THR A 152 14.42 11.35 -6.00
C THR A 152 13.21 11.31 -6.92
N GLY A 153 12.03 11.44 -6.32
CA GLY A 153 10.75 11.48 -7.01
C GLY A 153 10.55 12.83 -7.70
N PRO A 154 9.81 12.87 -8.82
CA PRO A 154 9.56 14.12 -9.52
C PRO A 154 8.68 15.05 -8.68
N CYS A 155 9.05 16.33 -8.61
CA CYS A 155 8.32 17.37 -7.88
C CYS A 155 7.67 18.42 -8.81
N SER A 156 7.79 18.24 -10.14
CA SER A 156 7.21 19.12 -11.16
C SER A 156 6.89 18.34 -12.43
N ALA A 157 6.05 18.91 -13.30
CA ALA A 157 5.75 18.32 -14.61
C ALA A 157 7.01 18.11 -15.46
N ALA A 158 7.92 19.10 -15.48
CA ALA A 158 9.19 18.99 -16.20
C ALA A 158 10.08 17.86 -15.65
N ALA A 159 10.09 17.66 -14.32
CA ALA A 159 10.83 16.55 -13.71
C ALA A 159 10.22 15.19 -14.06
N LEU A 160 8.88 15.12 -14.18
CA LEU A 160 8.18 13.90 -14.62
C LEU A 160 8.47 13.57 -16.08
N ASP A 161 8.48 14.57 -16.97
CA ASP A 161 8.79 14.40 -18.39
C ASP A 161 10.26 14.02 -18.64
N ALA A 162 11.15 14.35 -17.71
CA ALA A 162 12.56 13.99 -17.76
C ALA A 162 12.83 12.53 -17.31
N LEU A 163 11.84 11.84 -16.73
CA LEU A 163 12.02 10.44 -16.35
C LEU A 163 12.07 9.53 -17.57
N PRO A 164 12.88 8.45 -17.54
CA PRO A 164 12.74 7.35 -18.50
C PRO A 164 11.31 6.84 -18.54
N ASP A 165 10.84 6.39 -19.71
CA ASP A 165 9.45 5.95 -19.89
C ASP A 165 9.00 4.88 -18.89
N GLU A 166 9.90 3.95 -18.55
CA GLU A 166 9.65 2.88 -17.59
C GLU A 166 9.37 3.43 -16.18
N ASP A 167 10.11 4.45 -15.77
CA ASP A 167 10.00 5.11 -14.46
C ASP A 167 8.80 6.03 -14.41
N ARG A 168 8.53 6.74 -15.51
CA ARG A 168 7.35 7.57 -15.68
C ARG A 168 6.08 6.73 -15.54
N LEU A 169 6.06 5.53 -16.11
CA LEU A 169 4.93 4.61 -16.00
C LEU A 169 4.71 4.14 -14.55
N LEU A 170 5.80 3.78 -13.85
CA LEU A 170 5.74 3.45 -12.42
C LEU A 170 5.20 4.63 -11.60
N TYR A 171 5.79 5.81 -11.75
CA TYR A 171 5.40 6.98 -10.97
C TYR A 171 3.94 7.39 -11.20
N VAL A 172 3.48 7.46 -12.46
CA VAL A 172 2.10 7.82 -12.79
C VAL A 172 1.11 6.80 -12.21
N THR A 173 1.47 5.52 -12.22
CA THR A 173 0.69 4.45 -11.58
C THR A 173 0.56 4.70 -10.07
N LEU A 174 1.68 4.93 -9.37
CA LEU A 174 1.67 5.22 -7.93
C LEU A 174 0.84 6.47 -7.61
N ALA A 175 1.01 7.54 -8.40
CA ALA A 175 0.32 8.81 -8.23
C ALA A 175 -1.20 8.67 -8.32
N ARG A 176 -1.71 7.98 -9.33
CA ARG A 176 -3.16 7.75 -9.49
C ARG A 176 -3.72 6.86 -8.38
N GLN A 177 -2.97 5.83 -7.97
CA GLN A 177 -3.43 4.87 -6.98
C GLN A 177 -3.60 5.45 -5.56
N ILE A 178 -2.96 6.59 -5.24
CA ILE A 178 -3.23 7.33 -3.99
C ILE A 178 -4.68 7.81 -3.94
N TYR A 179 -5.20 8.25 -5.09
CA TYR A 179 -6.53 8.84 -5.21
C TYR A 179 -7.60 7.82 -5.59
N ALA A 180 -7.23 6.73 -6.27
CA ALA A 180 -8.14 5.66 -6.64
C ALA A 180 -8.85 5.05 -5.43
N PRO A 181 -10.14 4.66 -5.54
CA PRO A 181 -10.78 3.89 -4.49
C PRO A 181 -10.01 2.60 -4.23
N VAL A 182 -9.90 2.22 -2.96
CA VAL A 182 -9.41 0.89 -2.60
C VAL A 182 -10.42 -0.13 -3.11
N THR A 183 -10.00 -1.05 -3.96
CA THR A 183 -10.86 -2.11 -4.50
C THR A 183 -10.58 -3.43 -3.78
N VAL A 184 -11.57 -3.98 -3.11
CA VAL A 184 -11.45 -5.20 -2.30
C VAL A 184 -12.37 -6.27 -2.83
N LEU A 185 -11.81 -7.43 -3.18
CA LEU A 185 -12.56 -8.66 -3.41
C LEU A 185 -12.53 -9.48 -2.12
N LEU A 186 -13.64 -9.49 -1.39
CA LEU A 186 -13.75 -10.09 -0.08
C LEU A 186 -14.36 -11.49 -0.16
N GLY A 187 -13.52 -12.53 -0.06
CA GLY A 187 -13.95 -13.93 0.02
C GLY A 187 -13.93 -14.43 1.47
N PHE A 188 -15.09 -14.62 2.09
CA PHE A 188 -15.16 -15.16 3.46
C PHE A 188 -14.59 -16.59 3.57
N ASP A 189 -14.76 -17.37 2.50
CA ASP A 189 -14.16 -18.68 2.28
C ASP A 189 -13.57 -18.76 0.86
N GLY A 190 -12.91 -19.85 0.52
CA GLY A 190 -12.49 -20.13 -0.85
C GLY A 190 -11.34 -21.12 -0.91
N TYR A 191 -10.18 -20.65 -1.38
CA TYR A 191 -9.00 -21.47 -1.59
C TYR A 191 -8.51 -22.09 -0.28
N ALA A 192 -8.19 -23.37 -0.33
CA ALA A 192 -7.72 -24.14 0.84
C ALA A 192 -6.24 -23.89 1.17
N THR A 193 -5.46 -23.40 0.21
CA THR A 193 -4.03 -23.11 0.34
C THR A 193 -3.70 -21.75 -0.24
N GLU A 194 -2.63 -21.13 0.27
CA GLU A 194 -2.10 -19.88 -0.28
C GLU A 194 -1.56 -20.12 -1.69
N GLU A 195 -0.91 -21.27 -1.91
CA GLU A 195 -0.44 -21.72 -3.23
C GLU A 195 -1.57 -21.71 -4.27
N GLY A 196 -2.73 -22.30 -3.96
CA GLY A 196 -3.85 -22.37 -4.90
C GLY A 196 -4.45 -21.02 -5.25
N LEU A 197 -4.52 -20.09 -4.28
CA LEU A 197 -4.96 -18.71 -4.55
C LEU A 197 -3.96 -17.98 -5.46
N ARG A 198 -2.66 -18.15 -5.20
CA ARG A 198 -1.58 -17.55 -6.00
C ARG A 198 -1.60 -18.07 -7.44
N GLU A 199 -1.66 -19.39 -7.63
CA GLU A 199 -1.72 -20.01 -8.95
C GLU A 199 -2.93 -19.51 -9.75
N ALA A 200 -4.11 -19.45 -9.13
CA ALA A 200 -5.29 -18.94 -9.80
C ALA A 200 -5.16 -17.46 -10.21
N MET A 201 -4.47 -16.65 -9.42
CA MET A 201 -4.19 -15.25 -9.79
C MET A 201 -3.19 -15.14 -10.93
N LEU A 202 -2.10 -15.92 -10.90
CA LEU A 202 -1.10 -15.94 -11.97
C LEU A 202 -1.73 -16.39 -13.29
N ASP A 203 -2.55 -17.43 -13.27
CA ASP A 203 -3.32 -17.88 -14.43
C ASP A 203 -4.16 -16.74 -15.05
N ILE A 204 -4.80 -15.91 -14.21
CA ILE A 204 -5.62 -14.79 -14.66
C ILE A 204 -4.75 -13.71 -15.30
N ILE A 205 -3.62 -13.36 -14.68
CA ILE A 205 -2.69 -12.36 -15.22
C ILE A 205 -2.16 -12.83 -16.58
N GLU A 206 -1.65 -14.06 -16.66
CA GLU A 206 -1.09 -14.64 -17.88
C GLU A 206 -2.12 -14.71 -19.01
N SER A 207 -3.37 -15.08 -18.69
CA SER A 207 -4.46 -15.18 -19.66
C SER A 207 -4.98 -13.81 -20.15
N ASN A 208 -4.60 -12.71 -19.50
CA ASN A 208 -5.12 -11.38 -19.80
C ASN A 208 -4.05 -10.38 -20.24
N CYS A 209 -2.81 -10.78 -20.55
CA CYS A 209 -1.78 -9.85 -21.04
C CYS A 209 -2.14 -9.17 -22.38
N GLY A 210 -1.89 -7.86 -22.53
CA GLY A 210 -2.13 -7.10 -23.77
C GLY A 210 -2.66 -5.68 -23.56
N ALA A 211 -3.00 -4.98 -24.65
CA ALA A 211 -3.39 -3.56 -24.63
C ALA A 211 -4.69 -3.26 -23.85
N ASP A 212 -5.65 -4.20 -23.82
CA ASP A 212 -6.94 -4.07 -23.12
C ASP A 212 -7.01 -4.92 -21.83
N SER A 213 -5.82 -5.25 -21.29
CA SER A 213 -5.65 -6.15 -20.16
C SER A 213 -6.29 -5.63 -18.87
N VAL A 214 -7.15 -6.45 -18.25
CA VAL A 214 -7.56 -6.26 -16.84
C VAL A 214 -6.40 -6.52 -15.85
N ALA A 215 -5.27 -7.06 -16.32
CA ALA A 215 -4.08 -7.33 -15.54
C ALA A 215 -3.10 -6.14 -15.49
N SER A 216 -3.46 -4.98 -16.04
CA SER A 216 -2.69 -3.74 -15.81
C SER A 216 -2.61 -3.44 -14.29
N PRO A 217 -1.46 -2.99 -13.76
CA PRO A 217 -1.30 -2.74 -12.32
C PRO A 217 -2.35 -1.81 -11.71
N GLU A 218 -2.83 -0.82 -12.46
CA GLU A 218 -3.87 0.11 -11.99
C GLU A 218 -5.24 -0.57 -11.85
N LEU A 219 -5.52 -1.60 -12.65
CA LEU A 219 -6.83 -2.24 -12.73
C LEU A 219 -6.99 -3.43 -11.79
N LEU A 220 -5.87 -4.01 -11.35
CA LEU A 220 -5.89 -5.09 -10.36
C LEU A 220 -6.47 -4.61 -9.03
N PRO A 221 -7.25 -5.46 -8.32
CA PRO A 221 -7.75 -5.12 -6.99
C PRO A 221 -6.62 -4.75 -6.03
N SER A 222 -6.93 -3.86 -5.08
CA SER A 222 -6.00 -3.49 -4.01
C SER A 222 -5.79 -4.64 -3.03
N LEU A 223 -6.88 -5.37 -2.73
CA LEU A 223 -6.88 -6.51 -1.84
C LEU A 223 -7.82 -7.60 -2.37
N ILE A 224 -7.35 -8.84 -2.34
CA ILE A 224 -8.18 -10.03 -2.55
C ILE A 224 -8.02 -10.90 -1.32
N THR A 225 -9.12 -11.31 -0.69
CA THR A 225 -9.10 -12.23 0.45
C THR A 225 -9.79 -13.53 0.09
N SER A 226 -9.28 -14.65 0.62
CA SER A 226 -9.91 -15.96 0.52
C SER A 226 -9.72 -16.69 1.84
N GLY A 227 -10.69 -16.56 2.73
CA GLY A 227 -10.57 -17.03 4.11
C GLY A 227 -9.38 -16.35 4.81
N GLU A 228 -8.38 -17.16 5.16
CA GLU A 228 -7.17 -16.69 5.83
C GLU A 228 -6.08 -16.19 4.87
N PHE A 229 -6.21 -16.39 3.56
CA PHE A 229 -5.20 -15.95 2.60
C PHE A 229 -5.56 -14.60 2.00
N SER A 230 -4.55 -13.81 1.64
CA SER A 230 -4.76 -12.53 0.95
C SER A 230 -3.72 -12.31 -0.14
N LEU A 231 -4.14 -11.66 -1.23
CA LEU A 231 -3.26 -11.06 -2.22
C LEU A 231 -3.35 -9.54 -2.06
N VAL A 232 -2.20 -8.90 -1.93
CA VAL A 232 -2.05 -7.50 -1.54
C VAL A 232 -1.31 -6.76 -2.64
N LYS A 233 -1.95 -5.71 -3.15
CA LYS A 233 -1.32 -4.80 -4.11
C LYS A 233 -0.47 -3.77 -3.37
N CYS A 234 0.79 -3.62 -3.78
CA CYS A 234 1.76 -2.80 -3.07
C CYS A 234 2.04 -1.48 -3.80
N THR A 235 1.16 -0.49 -3.68
CA THR A 235 1.29 0.83 -4.36
C THR A 235 1.82 1.94 -3.46
N GLY A 236 2.33 1.61 -2.27
CA GLY A 236 2.87 2.55 -1.30
C GLY A 236 1.89 3.12 -0.29
N CYS A 237 0.61 2.74 -0.39
CA CYS A 237 -0.42 3.15 0.56
C CYS A 237 -1.44 2.02 0.76
N PRO A 238 -1.37 1.23 1.84
CA PRO A 238 -0.33 1.21 2.88
C PRO A 238 0.91 0.39 2.50
N TYR A 239 0.75 -0.61 1.64
CA TYR A 239 1.80 -1.60 1.40
C TYR A 239 2.76 -1.14 0.31
N LEU A 240 4.04 -1.26 0.60
CA LEU A 240 5.12 -1.08 -0.36
C LEU A 240 6.04 -2.30 -0.28
N ALA A 241 6.35 -2.90 -1.42
CA ALA A 241 7.23 -4.04 -1.49
C ALA A 241 8.13 -3.96 -2.73
N PHE A 242 9.38 -4.33 -2.53
CA PHE A 242 10.39 -4.51 -3.57
C PHE A 242 11.46 -5.47 -3.02
N ARG A 243 12.19 -6.14 -3.90
CA ARG A 243 13.28 -7.07 -3.48
C ARG A 243 14.65 -6.46 -3.66
N GLU A 244 14.81 -5.72 -4.74
CA GLU A 244 16.00 -4.97 -5.10
C GLU A 244 15.54 -3.60 -5.60
N ARG A 245 16.41 -2.60 -5.51
CA ARG A 245 16.10 -1.23 -5.97
C ARG A 245 15.64 -1.25 -7.43
N GLY A 246 14.52 -0.59 -7.70
CA GLY A 246 13.90 -0.53 -9.02
C GLY A 246 13.06 -1.76 -9.43
N LYS A 247 13.00 -2.82 -8.61
CA LYS A 247 12.14 -3.99 -8.85
C LYS A 247 10.90 -3.95 -7.96
N TRP A 248 9.84 -3.34 -8.48
CA TRP A 248 8.56 -3.19 -7.78
C TRP A 248 7.80 -4.51 -7.67
N LEU A 249 7.62 -5.01 -6.44
CA LEU A 249 6.71 -6.14 -6.16
C LEU A 249 5.28 -5.60 -6.18
N LEU A 250 4.60 -5.74 -7.31
CA LEU A 250 3.21 -5.29 -7.48
C LEU A 250 2.25 -6.08 -6.60
N LEU A 251 2.35 -7.41 -6.61
CA LEU A 251 1.54 -8.28 -5.77
C LEU A 251 2.41 -9.10 -4.83
N VAL A 252 1.92 -9.23 -3.60
CA VAL A 252 2.43 -10.14 -2.59
C VAL A 252 1.25 -10.94 -2.01
N SER A 253 1.53 -12.07 -1.38
CA SER A 253 0.54 -12.80 -0.61
C SER A 253 0.82 -12.72 0.88
N ALA A 254 -0.26 -12.74 1.66
CA ALA A 254 -0.25 -12.83 3.11
C ALA A 254 -1.05 -14.06 3.55
N ARG A 255 -0.74 -14.54 4.75
CA ARG A 255 -1.45 -15.63 5.41
C ARG A 255 -1.85 -15.18 6.81
N GLN A 256 -3.12 -15.44 7.14
CA GLN A 256 -3.83 -14.97 8.31
C GLN A 256 -3.93 -13.43 8.35
N ASN A 257 -4.67 -12.89 9.33
CA ASN A 257 -4.84 -11.44 9.54
C ASN A 257 -5.41 -10.69 8.32
N SER A 258 -6.35 -11.30 7.59
CA SER A 258 -6.98 -10.66 6.43
C SER A 258 -7.78 -9.42 6.84
N ALA A 259 -8.35 -9.39 8.04
CA ALA A 259 -9.01 -8.22 8.59
C ALA A 259 -8.03 -7.09 8.93
N ARG A 260 -6.84 -7.42 9.46
CA ARG A 260 -5.78 -6.42 9.68
C ARG A 260 -5.36 -5.79 8.36
N THR A 261 -5.07 -6.62 7.36
CA THR A 261 -4.73 -6.15 6.00
C THR A 261 -5.82 -5.24 5.42
N LEU A 262 -7.10 -5.60 5.57
CA LEU A 262 -8.23 -4.76 5.14
C LEU A 262 -8.24 -3.42 5.88
N LEU A 263 -8.05 -3.43 7.20
CA LEU A 263 -8.04 -2.22 8.01
C LEU A 263 -6.86 -1.31 7.69
N GLU A 264 -5.68 -1.86 7.41
CA GLU A 264 -4.52 -1.08 6.95
C GLU A 264 -4.89 -0.29 5.69
N PHE A 265 -5.55 -0.91 4.72
CA PHE A 265 -6.03 -0.22 3.51
C PHE A 265 -7.07 0.85 3.82
N LEU A 266 -8.10 0.51 4.61
CA LEU A 266 -9.19 1.43 4.93
C LEU A 266 -8.67 2.65 5.70
N TRP A 267 -7.90 2.42 6.77
CA TRP A 267 -7.36 3.48 7.60
C TRP A 267 -6.36 4.34 6.85
N SER A 268 -5.51 3.76 6.02
CA SER A 268 -4.60 4.54 5.19
C SER A 268 -5.35 5.41 4.20
N LYS A 269 -6.38 4.86 3.55
CA LYS A 269 -7.23 5.63 2.64
C LYS A 269 -7.98 6.75 3.35
N ILE A 270 -8.56 6.50 4.52
CA ILE A 270 -9.22 7.52 5.34
C ILE A 270 -8.21 8.60 5.75
N SER A 271 -7.01 8.19 6.18
CA SER A 271 -5.97 9.11 6.63
C SER A 271 -5.58 10.10 5.52
N VAL A 272 -5.30 9.56 4.32
CA VAL A 272 -4.94 10.37 3.14
C VAL A 272 -6.12 11.23 2.68
N PHE A 273 -7.29 10.61 2.48
CA PHE A 273 -8.43 11.28 1.86
C PHE A 273 -9.10 12.32 2.77
N CYS A 274 -9.20 12.03 4.07
CA CYS A 274 -9.77 12.94 5.06
C CYS A 274 -8.73 13.84 5.74
N LYS A 275 -7.43 13.67 5.45
CA LYS A 275 -6.32 14.40 6.07
C LYS A 275 -6.34 14.31 7.59
N VAL A 276 -6.57 13.09 8.10
CA VAL A 276 -6.62 12.79 9.54
C VAL A 276 -5.57 11.77 9.90
N ARG A 277 -5.10 11.79 11.14
CA ARG A 277 -4.22 10.74 11.65
C ARG A 277 -5.06 9.59 12.19
N MET A 278 -4.91 8.41 11.58
CA MET A 278 -5.51 7.18 12.11
C MET A 278 -4.62 6.59 13.22
N PRO A 279 -5.21 5.89 14.20
CA PRO A 279 -4.47 5.41 15.37
C PRO A 279 -3.76 4.06 15.10
N PHE A 280 -2.92 3.98 14.06
CA PHE A 280 -2.19 2.75 13.70
C PHE A 280 -1.47 2.13 14.91
N GLY A 281 -0.65 2.93 15.59
CA GLY A 281 0.12 2.55 16.76
C GLY A 281 1.57 2.96 16.58
N THR A 282 2.50 2.09 16.98
CA THR A 282 3.95 2.26 16.79
C THR A 282 4.50 1.37 15.68
N ASP A 283 3.66 0.59 14.99
CA ASP A 283 4.01 -0.28 13.85
C ASP A 283 5.24 -1.17 14.11
N MET A 284 5.33 -1.71 15.32
CA MET A 284 6.42 -2.58 15.78
C MET A 284 6.36 -4.02 15.22
N ASP A 285 5.30 -4.35 14.47
CA ASP A 285 5.24 -5.54 13.64
C ASP A 285 4.39 -5.26 12.39
N TYR A 286 4.56 -6.10 11.38
CA TYR A 286 3.85 -6.03 10.11
C TYR A 286 3.49 -7.42 9.60
N GLU A 287 2.55 -7.51 8.65
CA GLU A 287 2.17 -8.76 8.01
C GLU A 287 3.39 -9.42 7.34
N ASN A 288 3.53 -10.74 7.50
CA ASN A 288 4.61 -11.49 6.85
C ASN A 288 4.27 -11.77 5.38
N LEU A 289 4.54 -10.79 4.52
CA LEU A 289 4.25 -10.81 3.10
C LEU A 289 5.23 -11.69 2.33
N LYS A 290 4.75 -12.35 1.27
CA LYS A 290 5.57 -13.16 0.36
C LYS A 290 5.38 -12.72 -1.08
N GLU A 291 6.47 -12.47 -1.78
CA GLU A 291 6.50 -12.04 -3.16
C GLU A 291 5.67 -12.95 -4.08
N LEU A 292 4.87 -12.34 -4.97
CA LEU A 292 4.06 -13.05 -5.97
C LEU A 292 4.35 -12.57 -7.38
N LEU A 293 4.35 -11.24 -7.59
CA LEU A 293 4.45 -10.67 -8.93
C LEU A 293 5.30 -9.39 -8.91
N PHE A 294 6.37 -9.38 -9.69
CA PHE A 294 7.06 -8.15 -10.07
C PHE A 294 6.35 -7.49 -11.25
N ALA A 295 6.38 -6.15 -11.26
CA ALA A 295 6.03 -5.36 -12.43
C ALA A 295 7.14 -4.35 -12.73
N ARG A 296 7.53 -4.25 -14.00
CA ARG A 296 8.46 -3.23 -14.49
C ARG A 296 7.88 -2.54 -15.71
N GLY A 297 7.97 -1.23 -15.77
CA GLY A 297 7.63 -0.50 -16.98
C GLY A 297 8.54 -0.92 -18.14
N ALA A 298 8.00 -0.98 -19.34
CA ALA A 298 8.75 -1.32 -20.54
C ALA A 298 8.15 -0.58 -21.73
N SER A 299 9.02 -0.22 -22.68
CA SER A 299 8.61 0.27 -23.99
C SER A 299 9.03 -0.74 -25.05
N LYS A 300 8.09 -1.19 -25.87
CA LYS A 300 8.36 -2.07 -27.02
C LYS A 300 7.63 -1.54 -28.24
N GLU A 301 8.37 -1.27 -29.32
CA GLU A 301 7.82 -0.81 -30.60
C GLU A 301 6.94 0.46 -30.47
N GLY A 302 7.29 1.35 -29.54
CA GLY A 302 6.54 2.59 -29.27
C GLY A 302 5.29 2.42 -28.40
N GLN A 303 5.02 1.21 -27.90
CA GLN A 303 3.99 0.95 -26.90
C GLN A 303 4.61 0.84 -25.51
N ASN A 304 4.07 1.62 -24.57
CA ASN A 304 4.46 1.56 -23.17
C ASN A 304 3.50 0.66 -22.39
N GLY A 305 4.04 -0.19 -21.53
CA GLY A 305 3.27 -1.10 -20.70
C GLY A 305 4.11 -1.73 -19.59
N PHE A 306 3.59 -2.76 -18.95
CA PHE A 306 4.28 -3.49 -17.90
C PHE A 306 4.69 -4.88 -18.36
N ILE A 307 5.89 -5.29 -17.97
CA ILE A 307 6.34 -6.68 -18.01
C ILE A 307 6.23 -7.24 -16.60
N PHE A 308 5.71 -8.46 -16.52
CA PHE A 308 5.53 -9.17 -15.26
C PHE A 308 6.51 -10.34 -15.12
N GLU A 309 6.98 -10.58 -13.90
CA GLU A 309 7.74 -11.77 -13.51
C GLU A 309 7.08 -12.35 -12.24
N SER A 310 6.75 -13.64 -12.27
CA SER A 310 6.02 -14.32 -11.20
C SER A 310 6.94 -15.16 -10.30
N PHE A 311 6.54 -15.31 -9.04
CA PHE A 311 7.19 -16.18 -8.06
C PHE A 311 6.32 -17.39 -7.75
N SER A 312 6.87 -18.57 -7.97
CA SER A 312 6.22 -19.83 -7.60
C SER A 312 6.86 -20.39 -6.34
N TYR A 313 6.02 -20.70 -5.36
CA TYR A 313 6.41 -21.31 -4.09
C TYR A 313 5.46 -22.45 -3.77
N SER A 314 6.02 -23.57 -3.32
CA SER A 314 5.20 -24.66 -2.76
C SER A 314 4.50 -24.20 -1.49
N GLU A 315 3.35 -24.79 -1.16
CA GLU A 315 2.65 -24.53 0.11
C GLU A 315 3.57 -24.69 1.33
N LYS A 316 4.56 -25.60 1.29
CA LYS A 316 5.55 -25.76 2.36
C LYS A 316 6.43 -24.51 2.55
N GLN A 317 6.83 -23.85 1.47
CA GLN A 317 7.64 -22.63 1.51
C GLN A 317 6.81 -21.40 1.91
N LEU A 318 5.49 -21.46 1.72
CA LEU A 318 4.55 -20.40 2.10
C LEU A 318 4.16 -20.47 3.58
N LYS A 319 4.36 -21.59 4.28
CA LYS A 319 4.11 -21.67 5.73
C LYS A 319 5.11 -20.83 6.50
N ARG A 320 4.60 -19.80 7.18
CA ARG A 320 5.36 -18.83 7.97
C ARG A 320 4.48 -18.21 9.06
N SER A 321 5.10 -17.58 10.06
CA SER A 321 4.37 -16.78 11.06
C SER A 321 3.61 -15.63 10.38
N PRO A 322 2.42 -15.26 10.86
CA PRO A 322 1.58 -14.27 10.18
C PRO A 322 2.11 -12.84 10.28
N VAL A 323 2.95 -12.57 11.28
CA VAL A 323 3.57 -11.26 11.52
C VAL A 323 5.08 -11.40 11.65
N LEU A 324 5.80 -10.33 11.34
CA LEU A 324 7.22 -10.15 11.57
C LEU A 324 7.43 -8.95 12.50
N ALA A 325 8.33 -9.10 13.47
CA ALA A 325 8.76 -7.97 14.29
C ALA A 325 9.53 -6.98 13.41
N TRP A 326 9.24 -5.70 13.59
CA TRP A 326 9.95 -4.64 12.88
C TRP A 326 11.32 -4.38 13.52
N GLU A 327 12.34 -4.27 12.67
CA GLU A 327 13.69 -3.87 13.05
C GLU A 327 14.28 -2.93 11.99
N PRO A 328 14.95 -1.83 12.37
CA PRO A 328 15.62 -0.94 11.44
C PRO A 328 16.92 -1.56 10.91
N ILE A 329 17.36 -1.11 9.73
CA ILE A 329 18.66 -1.50 9.17
C ILE A 329 19.78 -0.87 10.01
N LYS A 330 20.73 -1.71 10.46
CA LYS A 330 21.92 -1.24 11.17
C LYS A 330 22.86 -0.53 10.21
N LEU A 331 23.29 0.66 10.60
CA LEU A 331 24.25 1.49 9.88
C LEU A 331 25.68 1.30 10.39
N SER A 332 26.65 1.32 9.48
CA SER A 332 28.07 1.44 9.72
C SER A 332 28.42 2.83 10.25
N VAL A 333 29.60 2.95 10.88
CA VAL A 333 30.10 4.24 11.38
C VAL A 333 30.20 5.28 10.27
N ALA A 334 30.63 4.86 9.07
CA ALA A 334 30.76 5.73 7.92
C ALA A 334 29.38 6.24 7.42
N ALA A 335 28.37 5.36 7.40
CA ALA A 335 27.00 5.73 7.04
C ALA A 335 26.36 6.67 8.07
N VAL A 336 26.61 6.46 9.36
CA VAL A 336 26.16 7.38 10.42
C VAL A 336 26.78 8.77 10.26
N ASP A 337 28.07 8.87 9.92
CA ASP A 337 28.75 10.17 9.71
C ASP A 337 28.16 10.92 8.50
N LEU A 338 27.92 10.20 7.39
CA LEU A 338 27.27 10.76 6.20
C LEU A 338 25.81 11.17 6.48
N ALA A 339 25.04 10.32 7.17
CA ALA A 339 23.66 10.62 7.55
C ALA A 339 23.57 11.81 8.52
N SER A 340 24.51 11.93 9.46
CA SER A 340 24.60 13.07 10.37
C SER A 340 24.87 14.37 9.61
N SER A 341 25.74 14.31 8.59
CA SER A 341 25.99 15.44 7.68
C SER A 341 24.75 15.83 6.90
N LEU A 342 23.98 14.84 6.42
CA LEU A 342 22.69 15.04 5.76
C LEU A 342 21.69 15.74 6.69
N VAL A 343 21.54 15.25 7.92
CA VAL A 343 20.62 15.82 8.91
C VAL A 343 21.04 17.24 9.32
N PHE A 344 22.34 17.48 9.53
CA PHE A 344 22.87 18.80 9.86
C PHE A 344 22.58 19.84 8.78
N ARG A 345 22.50 19.42 7.50
CA ARG A 345 22.11 20.27 6.37
C ARG A 345 20.61 20.28 6.08
N GLY A 346 19.78 19.88 7.04
CA GLY A 346 18.31 19.94 6.94
C GLY A 346 17.69 18.80 6.14
N GLY A 347 18.44 17.73 5.86
CA GLY A 347 17.96 16.59 5.08
C GLY A 347 18.27 16.69 3.58
N PHE A 348 19.15 17.60 3.17
CA PHE A 348 19.67 17.72 1.80
C PHE A 348 21.20 17.86 1.83
N LEU A 349 21.91 17.08 1.03
CA LEU A 349 23.38 17.05 1.03
C LEU A 349 23.92 16.89 -0.38
N GLU A 350 24.63 17.91 -0.86
CA GLU A 350 25.42 17.81 -2.08
C GLU A 350 26.74 17.06 -1.81
N LEU A 351 27.02 16.07 -2.64
CA LEU A 351 28.17 15.18 -2.56
C LEU A 351 29.36 15.79 -3.30
N GLU A 352 30.05 16.71 -2.65
CA GLU A 352 31.29 17.30 -3.16
C GLU A 352 32.46 16.28 -3.14
N GLN A 353 33.34 16.33 -4.13
CA GLN A 353 34.50 15.40 -4.21
C GLN A 353 35.39 15.45 -2.95
N SER A 354 35.53 16.62 -2.33
CA SER A 354 36.28 16.80 -1.08
C SER A 354 35.72 15.95 0.08
N MET A 355 34.39 15.81 0.15
CA MET A 355 33.71 15.00 1.15
C MET A 355 33.88 13.52 0.86
N VAL A 356 33.75 13.14 -0.42
CA VAL A 356 33.98 11.77 -0.89
C VAL A 356 35.39 11.32 -0.47
N ASP A 357 36.42 12.09 -0.85
CA ASP A 357 37.82 11.79 -0.53
C ASP A 357 38.07 11.70 0.98
N TYR A 358 37.45 12.59 1.77
CA TYR A 358 37.57 12.58 3.23
C TYR A 358 36.99 11.30 3.85
N ILE A 359 35.78 10.92 3.45
CA ILE A 359 35.07 9.75 3.99
C ILE A 359 35.80 8.47 3.59
N GLU A 360 36.17 8.33 2.32
CA GLU A 360 36.89 7.14 1.85
C GLU A 360 38.23 6.95 2.57
N LYS A 361 38.98 8.05 2.76
CA LYS A 361 40.26 8.02 3.48
C LYS A 361 40.08 7.70 4.97
N LYS A 362 39.08 8.30 5.63
CA LYS A 362 38.84 8.14 7.07
C LYS A 362 38.39 6.73 7.43
N TYR A 363 37.51 6.14 6.63
CA TYR A 363 36.88 4.86 6.94
C TYR A 363 37.45 3.68 6.15
N CYS A 364 38.27 3.93 5.12
CA CYS A 364 38.81 2.91 4.22
C CYS A 364 37.70 2.06 3.55
N VAL A 365 36.59 2.70 3.19
CA VAL A 365 35.43 2.10 2.50
C VAL A 365 35.12 2.95 1.27
N LYS A 366 34.62 2.33 0.20
CA LYS A 366 34.17 3.07 -0.99
C LYS A 366 32.94 3.91 -0.68
N PHE A 367 32.93 5.14 -1.14
CA PHE A 367 31.84 6.08 -0.87
C PHE A 367 30.49 5.57 -1.40
N GLU A 368 30.51 4.93 -2.56
CA GLU A 368 29.33 4.34 -3.20
C GLU A 368 28.65 3.27 -2.36
N ASP A 369 29.42 2.50 -1.57
CA ASP A 369 28.87 1.47 -0.70
C ASP A 369 28.17 2.11 0.51
N ILE A 370 28.67 3.24 1.01
CA ILE A 370 28.05 4.02 2.09
C ILE A 370 26.74 4.64 1.62
N VAL A 371 26.73 5.21 0.41
CA VAL A 371 25.51 5.74 -0.23
C VAL A 371 24.48 4.65 -0.41
N ARG A 372 24.89 3.47 -0.90
CA ARG A 372 24.00 2.31 -1.07
C ARG A 372 23.40 1.88 0.27
N GLU A 373 24.22 1.81 1.31
CA GLU A 373 23.76 1.47 2.67
C GLU A 373 22.65 2.41 3.16
N LEU A 374 22.81 3.73 2.97
CA LEU A 374 21.79 4.71 3.33
C LEU A 374 20.52 4.59 2.48
N ILE A 375 20.67 4.41 1.17
CA ILE A 375 19.53 4.22 0.26
C ILE A 375 18.75 2.97 0.66
N ASP A 376 19.43 1.88 1.02
CA ASP A 376 18.82 0.60 1.38
C ASP A 376 17.90 0.70 2.60
N THR A 377 18.09 1.70 3.47
CA THR A 377 17.19 1.99 4.60
C THR A 377 15.80 2.48 4.19
N CYS A 378 15.59 2.85 2.93
CA CYS A 378 14.38 3.51 2.44
C CYS A 378 14.09 4.87 3.10
N ALA A 379 15.07 5.46 3.79
CA ALA A 379 14.94 6.76 4.42
C ALA A 379 15.59 7.89 3.59
N VAL A 380 16.44 7.53 2.64
CA VAL A 380 17.26 8.45 1.83
C VAL A 380 17.14 8.08 0.35
N SER A 381 17.09 9.09 -0.52
CA SER A 381 17.17 8.95 -1.98
C SER A 381 18.32 9.79 -2.54
N ILE A 382 18.67 9.54 -3.80
CA ILE A 382 19.71 10.27 -4.53
C ILE A 382 19.23 10.78 -5.89
N GLN A 383 19.67 11.96 -6.28
CA GLN A 383 19.57 12.45 -7.65
C GLN A 383 20.86 13.14 -8.06
N ALA A 384 21.48 12.65 -9.14
CA ALA A 384 22.83 13.05 -9.54
C ALA A 384 23.81 12.94 -8.35
N ASN A 385 24.28 14.07 -7.82
CA ASN A 385 25.19 14.16 -6.68
C ASN A 385 24.51 14.67 -5.40
N ILE A 386 23.17 14.65 -5.31
CA ILE A 386 22.44 15.16 -4.15
C ILE A 386 21.77 14.00 -3.42
N LEU A 387 22.14 13.79 -2.15
CA LEU A 387 21.41 12.96 -1.21
C LEU A 387 20.32 13.77 -0.52
N GLN A 388 19.16 13.17 -0.33
CA GLN A 388 18.06 13.79 0.39
C GLN A 388 17.27 12.78 1.22
N LYS A 389 16.64 13.25 2.29
CA LYS A 389 15.64 12.45 3.01
C LYS A 389 14.37 12.29 2.17
N ILE A 390 13.69 11.15 2.34
CA ILE A 390 12.48 10.82 1.58
C ILE A 390 11.23 11.49 2.18
N ALA A 391 11.03 11.40 3.51
CA ALA A 391 9.85 11.97 4.16
C ALA A 391 10.16 13.28 4.91
N ASN A 392 9.10 13.90 5.44
CA ASN A 392 9.20 15.16 6.17
C ASN A 392 10.09 15.09 7.43
N GLN A 393 10.27 13.90 8.00
CA GLN A 393 11.16 13.67 9.12
C GLN A 393 12.15 12.56 8.82
N LEU A 394 13.33 12.67 9.42
CA LEU A 394 14.37 11.66 9.44
C LEU A 394 14.97 11.67 10.85
N LEU A 395 14.99 10.51 11.53
CA LEU A 395 15.63 10.37 12.84
C LEU A 395 16.80 9.40 12.73
N ILE A 396 17.97 9.83 13.22
CA ILE A 396 19.15 8.99 13.37
C ILE A 396 19.33 8.70 14.86
N ALA A 397 19.57 7.44 15.19
CA ALA A 397 19.99 6.96 16.50
C ALA A 397 21.44 6.47 16.41
N THR A 398 22.37 7.14 17.11
CA THR A 398 23.80 6.82 17.10
C THR A 398 24.22 6.19 18.42
N LEU A 399 24.85 5.02 18.35
CA LEU A 399 25.37 4.26 19.48
C LEU A 399 26.78 4.74 19.88
N ASP A 400 27.23 4.32 21.07
CA ASP A 400 28.56 4.67 21.60
C ASP A 400 29.72 4.16 20.74
N ASP A 401 29.51 3.08 19.98
CA ASP A 401 30.50 2.53 19.03
C ASP A 401 30.53 3.28 17.68
N GLY A 402 29.70 4.31 17.53
CA GLY A 402 29.55 5.11 16.32
C GLY A 402 28.65 4.48 15.24
N THR A 403 28.21 3.23 15.41
CA THR A 403 27.18 2.63 14.56
C THR A 403 25.80 3.16 14.91
N GLY A 404 24.78 2.88 14.10
CA GLY A 404 23.47 3.48 14.37
C GLY A 404 22.33 2.89 13.57
N TYR A 405 21.21 3.60 13.61
CA TYR A 405 19.97 3.27 12.94
C TYR A 405 19.31 4.53 12.43
N ILE A 406 18.48 4.40 11.41
CA ILE A 406 17.73 5.51 10.84
C ILE A 406 16.30 5.08 10.51
N ASP A 407 15.34 5.98 10.69
CA ASP A 407 13.94 5.77 10.32
C ASP A 407 13.27 7.10 9.98
N LEU A 408 12.25 7.03 9.11
CA LEU A 408 11.30 8.08 8.82
C LEU A 408 10.18 8.16 9.87
N ASP A 409 10.03 7.18 10.76
CA ASP A 409 9.15 7.23 11.94
C ASP A 409 9.98 7.30 13.24
N GLY A 410 10.16 8.53 13.74
CA GLY A 410 10.92 8.78 14.95
C GLY A 410 10.36 8.09 16.21
N PRO A 411 9.05 8.18 16.50
CA PRO A 411 8.41 7.41 17.57
C PRO A 411 8.65 5.90 17.50
N ARG A 412 8.54 5.28 16.32
CA ARG A 412 8.80 3.84 16.13
C ARG A 412 10.25 3.49 16.45
N LEU A 413 11.22 4.23 15.90
CA LEU A 413 12.64 3.97 16.14
C LEU A 413 13.01 4.10 17.63
N LYS A 414 12.49 5.13 18.32
CA LYS A 414 12.70 5.30 19.77
C LYS A 414 12.13 4.13 20.57
N ALA A 415 10.88 3.75 20.29
CA ALA A 415 10.24 2.61 20.95
C ALA A 415 11.03 1.30 20.74
N TRP A 416 11.61 1.11 19.56
CA TRP A 416 12.48 -0.03 19.28
C TRP A 416 13.79 0.02 20.06
N CYS A 417 14.48 1.17 20.09
CA CYS A 417 15.70 1.34 20.88
C CYS A 417 15.45 1.08 22.37
N ASP A 418 14.37 1.65 22.93
CA ASP A 418 13.97 1.44 24.32
C ASP A 418 13.69 -0.05 24.60
N GLY A 419 12.96 -0.73 23.69
CA GLY A 419 12.66 -2.15 23.79
C GLY A 419 13.89 -3.06 23.70
N LYS A 420 14.97 -2.61 23.06
CA LYS A 420 16.27 -3.31 23.00
C LYS A 420 17.22 -2.89 24.14
N GLY A 421 16.83 -1.94 24.99
CA GLY A 421 17.69 -1.41 26.06
C GLY A 421 18.89 -0.59 25.55
N LEU A 422 18.77 -0.01 24.35
CA LEU A 422 19.80 0.84 23.75
C LEU A 422 19.67 2.28 24.26
N ASN A 423 20.80 2.95 24.49
CA ASN A 423 20.86 4.36 24.89
C ASN A 423 21.54 5.23 23.82
N PRO A 424 20.97 5.36 22.60
CA PRO A 424 21.60 6.13 21.54
C PRO A 424 21.49 7.64 21.79
N SER A 425 22.38 8.39 21.16
CA SER A 425 22.18 9.82 20.90
C SER A 425 21.32 10.01 19.65
N TYR A 426 20.42 11.00 19.67
CA TYR A 426 19.48 11.23 18.57
C TYR A 426 19.77 12.52 17.83
N MET A 427 19.66 12.48 16.51
CA MET A 427 19.68 13.66 15.63
C MET A 427 18.51 13.57 14.65
N ASN A 428 17.81 14.68 14.40
CA ASN A 428 16.66 14.70 13.51
C ASN A 428 16.68 15.86 12.50
N ALA A 429 16.17 15.59 11.30
CA ALA A 429 15.86 16.61 10.30
C ALA A 429 14.35 16.64 10.08
N ILE A 430 13.70 17.75 10.45
CA ILE A 430 12.26 17.95 10.26
C ILE A 430 12.06 19.13 9.31
N ASN A 431 11.26 18.94 8.26
CA ASN A 431 10.77 20.07 7.49
C ASN A 431 9.69 20.75 8.32
N MET A 432 9.89 22.00 8.71
CA MET A 432 8.81 22.79 9.29
C MET A 432 7.85 23.15 8.15
N SER A 433 6.69 22.50 8.12
CA SER A 433 5.56 22.99 7.32
C SER A 433 5.13 24.33 7.92
N LEU A 434 5.24 25.41 7.14
CA LEU A 434 4.63 26.71 7.45
C LEU A 434 3.11 26.63 7.33
#